data_AF-A0A816S5Y0-F1
#
_entry.id   AF-A0A816S5Y0-F1
#
_cell.length_a   1.000
_cell.length_b   1.000
_cell.length_c   1.000
_cell.angle_alpha   90.00
_cell.angle_beta   90.00
_cell.angle_gamma   90.00
#
_symmetry.space_group_name_H-M   'P 1'
#
loop_
_entity.id
_entity.type
_entity.pdbx_description
1 polymer ?
#
loop_
_entity_poly.entity_id
_entity_poly.type
_entity_poly.pdbx_seq_one_letter_code
_entity_poly.pdbx_strand_id
1 'polypeptide(L)'
;MYKIWCYRENKLSQFFAVMDGVTDEGLRNGKEVDVYDATEEDEYKITIKRFNDDTKYVFGKGWSTMKYSLDLEEGQELKLYWHRGYKRFIVLNFQYTFLMI
;
A
#
# COMPACT_ATOMS: atom_id res chain seq x y z
N MET A 1 8.43 5.51 -12.84
CA MET A 1 7.80 6.11 -11.65
C MET A 1 6.44 5.46 -11.48
N TYR A 2 6.27 4.60 -10.48
CA TYR A 2 5.03 3.83 -10.30
C TYR A 2 3.94 4.76 -9.74
N LYS A 3 2.87 4.98 -10.52
CA LYS A 3 1.69 5.75 -10.09
C LYS A 3 0.70 4.76 -9.48
N ILE A 4 0.39 4.93 -8.20
CA ILE A 4 -0.71 4.22 -7.56
C ILE A 4 -2.00 4.85 -8.05
N TRP A 5 -2.82 4.09 -8.77
CA TRP A 5 -4.24 4.40 -8.97
C TRP A 5 -5.02 3.66 -7.88
N CYS A 6 -5.31 4.35 -6.78
CA CYS A 6 -6.24 3.83 -5.79
C CYS A 6 -7.66 4.12 -6.33
N TYR A 7 -8.24 3.18 -7.08
CA TYR A 7 -9.61 3.30 -7.58
C TYR A 7 -10.62 3.08 -6.44
N ARG A 8 -10.84 4.15 -5.68
CA ARG A 8 -12.18 4.67 -5.39
C ARG A 8 -12.00 6.15 -5.12
N GLU A 9 -12.56 6.96 -6.00
CA GLU A 9 -12.70 8.39 -5.81
C GLU A 9 -13.32 8.62 -4.42
N ASN A 10 -12.53 9.22 -3.53
CA ASN A 10 -12.69 9.38 -2.06
C ASN A 10 -12.10 8.25 -1.19
N LYS A 11 -11.04 8.41 -0.38
CA LYS A 11 -10.08 9.47 -0.07
C LYS A 11 -8.90 8.75 0.63
N LEU A 12 -7.73 8.63 0.01
CA LEU A 12 -6.49 8.20 0.72
C LEU A 12 -6.22 9.07 1.97
N SER A 13 -6.68 10.33 1.96
CA SER A 13 -6.66 11.21 3.13
C SER A 13 -7.59 10.77 4.28
N GLN A 14 -8.75 10.15 4.01
CA GLN A 14 -9.60 9.55 5.07
C GLN A 14 -8.95 8.29 5.64
N PHE A 15 -8.20 7.57 4.82
CA PHE A 15 -7.44 6.41 5.24
C PHE A 15 -6.30 6.81 6.20
N PHE A 16 -5.51 7.84 5.85
CA PHE A 16 -4.48 8.35 6.75
C PHE A 16 -5.07 8.96 8.02
N ALA A 17 -6.28 9.54 7.96
CA ALA A 17 -6.96 10.06 9.15
C ALA A 17 -7.30 8.98 10.19
N VAL A 18 -7.38 7.70 9.80
CA VAL A 18 -7.62 6.58 10.74
C VAL A 18 -6.35 5.80 11.08
N MET A 19 -5.20 6.19 10.53
CA MET A 19 -3.90 5.63 10.90
C MET A 19 -3.30 6.42 12.05
N ASP A 20 -2.95 5.72 13.12
CA ASP A 20 -2.35 6.33 14.30
C ASP A 20 -0.96 6.91 13.98
N GLY A 21 -0.69 8.13 14.44
CA GLY A 21 0.61 8.80 14.25
C GLY A 21 0.97 9.14 12.80
N VAL A 22 -0.01 9.30 11.89
CA VAL A 22 0.23 9.86 10.56
C VAL A 22 0.01 11.37 10.60
N THR A 23 1.04 12.14 10.25
CA THR A 23 1.00 13.59 10.13
C THR A 23 1.28 14.01 8.69
N ASP A 24 0.83 15.21 8.29
CA ASP A 24 1.14 15.74 6.96
C ASP A 24 2.65 15.87 6.72
N GLU A 25 3.39 16.29 7.75
CA GLU A 25 4.86 16.33 7.72
C GLU A 25 5.46 14.92 7.56
N GLY A 26 4.95 13.95 8.31
CA GLY A 26 5.36 12.55 8.19
C GLY A 26 5.10 11.99 6.79
N LEU A 27 3.98 12.36 6.16
CA LEU A 27 3.69 11.97 4.78
C LEU A 27 4.58 12.70 3.76
N ARG A 28 4.97 13.96 4.00
CA ARG A 28 5.91 14.69 3.13
C ARG A 28 7.33 14.14 3.22
N ASN A 29 7.76 13.74 4.42
CA ASN A 29 9.09 13.18 4.65
C ASN A 29 9.17 11.68 4.30
N GLY A 30 8.02 11.00 4.33
CA GLY A 30 7.90 9.57 4.15
C GLY A 30 7.55 8.90 5.49
N LYS A 31 6.39 8.25 5.54
CA LYS A 31 5.92 7.48 6.69
C LYS A 31 6.20 6.00 6.44
N GLU A 32 6.95 5.39 7.35
CA GLU A 32 7.11 3.94 7.36
C GLU A 32 5.82 3.24 7.81
N VAL A 33 5.46 2.17 7.11
CA VAL A 33 4.30 1.34 7.38
C VAL A 33 4.64 -0.13 7.16
N ASP A 34 4.00 -0.99 7.94
CA ASP A 34 4.10 -2.43 7.77
C ASP A 34 3.02 -2.92 6.79
N VAL A 35 3.40 -3.87 5.94
CA VAL A 35 2.54 -4.55 4.97
C VAL A 35 2.69 -6.04 5.16
N TYR A 36 1.59 -6.73 5.38
CA TYR A 36 1.53 -8.17 5.51
C TYR A 36 0.94 -8.77 4.25
N ASP A 37 1.64 -9.69 3.59
CA ASP A 37 1.06 -10.54 2.56
C ASP A 37 0.41 -11.75 3.21
N ALA A 38 -0.92 -11.81 3.16
CA ALA A 38 -1.65 -12.93 3.75
C ALA A 38 -1.56 -14.22 2.93
N THR A 39 -1.01 -14.15 1.71
CA THR A 39 -0.90 -15.29 0.78
C THR A 39 0.33 -16.13 1.10
N GLU A 40 1.50 -15.47 1.16
CA GLU A 40 2.80 -16.10 1.42
C GLU A 40 3.23 -15.98 2.89
N GLU A 41 2.42 -15.33 3.73
CA GLU A 41 2.70 -15.01 5.13
C GLU A 41 3.94 -14.12 5.35
N ASP A 42 4.29 -13.32 4.34
CA ASP A 42 5.43 -12.40 4.36
C ASP A 42 5.10 -11.05 5.01
N GLU A 43 6.12 -10.43 5.60
CA GLU A 43 6.05 -9.07 6.15
C GLU A 43 7.05 -8.13 5.49
N TYR A 44 6.54 -6.98 5.03
CA TYR A 44 7.33 -5.92 4.42
C TYR A 44 7.19 -4.63 5.19
N LYS A 45 8.26 -3.84 5.15
CA LYS A 45 8.30 -2.51 5.72
C LYS A 45 8.59 -1.53 4.59
N ILE A 46 7.61 -0.69 4.28
CA ILE A 46 7.69 0.25 3.16
C ILE A 46 7.50 1.69 3.63
N THR A 47 8.01 2.64 2.87
CA THR A 47 7.70 4.06 3.09
C THR A 47 6.61 4.52 2.14
N ILE A 48 5.60 5.22 2.66
CA ILE A 48 4.60 5.95 1.86
C ILE A 48 4.91 7.45 1.95
N LYS A 49 5.00 8.12 0.81
CA LYS A 49 5.25 9.56 0.72
C LYS A 49 4.19 10.26 -0.12
N ARG A 50 3.70 11.41 0.32
CA ARG A 50 2.84 12.29 -0.49
C ARG A 50 3.68 12.88 -1.62
N PHE A 51 3.16 12.78 -2.85
CA PHE A 51 3.81 13.33 -4.03
C PHE A 51 3.16 14.67 -4.40
N ASN A 52 3.90 15.76 -4.17
CA ASN A 52 3.45 17.16 -4.31
C ASN A 52 2.27 17.52 -3.36
N ASP A 53 1.66 18.69 -3.56
CA ASP A 53 0.46 19.13 -2.82
C ASP A 53 -0.84 18.41 -3.28
N ASP A 54 -0.69 17.41 -4.14
CA ASP A 54 -1.77 16.55 -4.63
C ASP A 54 -2.18 15.49 -3.59
N THR A 55 -3.33 14.85 -3.84
CA THR A 55 -3.81 13.64 -3.15
C THR A 55 -3.09 12.37 -3.61
N LYS A 56 -1.94 12.49 -4.28
CA LYS A 56 -1.15 11.38 -4.82
C LYS A 56 -0.10 10.93 -3.83
N TYR A 57 0.11 9.62 -3.76
CA TYR A 57 1.07 8.99 -2.87
C TYR A 57 1.95 8.04 -3.68
N VAL A 58 3.20 7.89 -3.24
CA VAL A 58 4.19 7.00 -3.85
C VAL A 58 4.81 6.11 -2.79
N PHE A 59 5.15 4.88 -3.19
CA PHE A 59 5.95 3.99 -2.38
C PHE A 59 7.44 4.31 -2.54
N GLY A 60 8.14 4.37 -1.42
CA GLY A 60 9.56 4.68 -1.31
C GLY A 60 10.37 3.45 -0.93
N LYS A 61 11.19 3.57 0.12
CA LYS A 61 12.03 2.48 0.63
C LYS A 61 11.21 1.21 0.87
N GLY A 62 11.79 0.04 0.59
CA GLY A 62 11.16 -1.27 0.75
C GLY A 62 10.23 -1.68 -0.40
N TRP A 63 9.76 -0.72 -1.21
CA TRP A 63 8.85 -1.00 -2.33
C TRP A 63 9.42 -1.95 -3.37
N SER A 64 10.68 -1.77 -3.77
CA SER A 64 11.31 -2.61 -4.81
C SER A 64 11.36 -4.08 -4.40
N THR A 65 11.64 -4.34 -3.12
CA THR A 65 11.69 -5.69 -2.56
C THR A 65 10.29 -6.30 -2.53
N MET A 66 9.31 -5.57 -1.99
CA MET A 66 7.91 -6.02 -1.95
C MET A 66 7.37 -6.26 -3.36
N LYS A 67 7.62 -5.35 -4.32
CA LYS A 67 7.20 -5.49 -5.72
C LYS A 67 7.73 -6.79 -6.34
N TYR A 68 9.01 -7.10 -6.10
CA TYR A 68 9.64 -8.31 -6.61
C TYR A 68 9.09 -9.57 -5.95
N SER A 69 8.87 -9.55 -4.62
CA SER A 69 8.33 -10.69 -3.87
C SER A 69 6.90 -11.03 -4.30
N LEU A 70 6.10 -10.02 -4.61
CA LEU A 70 4.72 -10.15 -5.07
C LEU A 70 4.59 -10.42 -6.57
N ASP A 71 5.71 -10.57 -7.29
CA ASP A 71 5.78 -10.74 -8.76
C ASP A 71 4.95 -9.70 -9.53
N LEU A 72 5.00 -8.44 -9.07
CA LEU A 72 4.18 -7.37 -9.63
C LEU A 72 4.81 -6.80 -10.92
N GLU A 73 4.03 -6.80 -11.98
CA GLU A 73 4.40 -6.20 -13.27
C GLU A 73 3.92 -4.75 -13.40
N GLU A 74 4.53 -4.00 -14.32
CA GLU A 74 4.05 -2.65 -14.62
C GLU A 74 2.65 -2.70 -15.23
N GLY A 75 1.74 -1.89 -14.68
CA GLY A 75 0.33 -1.85 -15.10
C GLY A 75 -0.60 -2.76 -14.30
N GLN A 76 -0.07 -3.68 -13.48
CA GLN A 76 -0.90 -4.47 -12.57
C GLN A 76 -1.45 -3.64 -11.41
N GLU A 77 -2.65 -3.98 -10.96
CA GLU A 77 -3.30 -3.34 -9.82
C GLU A 77 -2.92 -4.05 -8.51
N LEU A 78 -2.40 -3.29 -7.55
CA LEU A 78 -2.15 -3.76 -6.19
C LEU A 78 -3.23 -3.27 -5.24
N LYS A 79 -3.89 -4.19 -4.53
CA LYS A 79 -4.90 -3.85 -3.51
C LYS A 79 -4.31 -3.97 -2.11
N LEU A 80 -4.41 -2.87 -1.35
CA LEU A 80 -3.94 -2.77 0.04
C LEU A 80 -5.12 -2.46 0.96
N TYR A 81 -5.21 -3.19 2.07
CA TYR A 81 -6.27 -3.05 3.08
C TYR A 81 -5.65 -2.68 4.42
N TRP A 82 -6.23 -1.73 5.16
CA TRP A 82 -5.75 -1.42 6.51
C TRP A 82 -6.45 -2.22 7.57
N HIS A 83 -5.65 -2.95 8.33
CA HIS A 83 -6.12 -3.66 9.49
C HIS A 83 -5.92 -2.81 10.74
N ARG A 84 -7.00 -2.21 11.26
CA ARG A 84 -6.96 -1.30 12.42
C ARG A 84 -6.35 -1.93 13.68
N GLY A 85 -6.66 -3.20 13.97
CA GLY A 85 -6.17 -3.90 15.17
C GLY A 85 -4.65 -4.09 15.19
N TYR A 86 -4.08 -4.54 14.08
CA TYR A 86 -2.63 -4.77 13.91
C TYR A 86 -1.86 -3.53 13.45
N LYS A 87 -2.55 -2.42 13.15
CA LYS A 87 -1.97 -1.19 12.62
C LYS A 87 -1.02 -1.43 11.43
N ARG A 88 -1.42 -2.31 10.51
CA ARG A 88 -0.65 -2.68 9.31
C ARG A 88 -1.54 -2.78 8.09
N PHE A 89 -0.93 -2.65 6.91
CA PHE A 89 -1.56 -3.02 5.66
C PHE A 89 -1.58 -4.54 5.49
N ILE A 90 -2.58 -5.03 4.77
CA ILE A 90 -2.68 -6.40 4.31
C ILE A 90 -2.80 -6.36 2.79
N VAL A 91 -1.95 -7.12 2.11
CA VAL A 91 -2.09 -7.49 0.70
C VAL A 91 -2.78 -8.84 0.63
N LEU A 92 -3.74 -8.93 -0.27
CA LEU A 92 -4.43 -10.17 -0.62
C LEU A 92 -4.10 -10.43 -2.08
N ASN A 93 -2.93 -10.99 -2.35
CA ASN A 93 -2.46 -11.29 -3.71
C ASN A 93 -2.97 -12.66 -4.20
N PHE A 94 -4.23 -12.98 -3.90
CA PHE A 94 -4.85 -14.13 -4.51
C PHE A 94 -5.10 -13.78 -5.98
N GLN A 95 -4.38 -14.43 -6.90
CA GLN A 95 -4.95 -14.63 -8.23
C GLN A 95 -6.28 -15.33 -8.00
N TYR A 96 -7.39 -14.64 -8.26
CA TYR A 96 -8.68 -15.31 -8.41
C TYR A 96 -8.58 -16.17 -9.66
N THR A 97 -7.96 -17.35 -9.53
CA THR A 97 -8.28 -18.46 -10.41
C THR A 97 -9.69 -18.86 -10.01
N PHE A 98 -10.66 -18.20 -10.63
CA PHE A 98 -12.04 -18.64 -10.60
C PHE A 98 -12.01 -20.06 -11.18
N LEU A 99 -11.96 -21.07 -10.29
CA LEU A 99 -12.36 -22.42 -10.61
C LEU A 99 -13.84 -22.31 -10.95
N MET A 100 -14.15 -22.05 -12.23
CA MET A 100 -15.44 -22.40 -12.79
C MET A 100 -15.52 -23.93 -12.69
N ILE A 101 -16.24 -24.39 -11.68
CA ILE A 101 -16.84 -25.72 -11.63
C ILE A 101 -18.17 -25.67 -12.38
#